data_AF-A0A2S0XN04-F1
#
_entry.id   AF-A0A2S0XN04-F1
#
_cell.length_a   1.000
_cell.length_b   1.000
_cell.length_c   1.000
_cell.angle_alpha   90.00
_cell.angle_beta   90.00
_cell.angle_gamma   90.00
#
_symmetry.space_group_name_H-M   'P 1'
#
loop_
_entity.id
_entity.type
_entity.pdbx_description
1 polymer ?
#
loop_
_entity_poly.entity_id
_entity_poly.type
_entity_poly.pdbx_seq_one_letter_code
_entity_poly.pdbx_strand_id
1 'polypeptide(L)'
;MVRMLALAVAVTFAAPATTVDAATNKFLKWSSQFDTCWMRANEKALEKGADARKAAKKADNHCKKLGRKMLKEGGSKYSLKDRRKALRKSSEY
;
A
#
# COMPACT_ATOMS: atom_id res chain seq x y z
N MET A 1 -22.75 -51.16 -20.41
CA MET A 1 -23.16 -50.67 -19.07
C MET A 1 -21.97 -50.81 -18.14
N VAL A 2 -21.22 -49.73 -17.91
CA VAL A 2 -20.07 -49.72 -16.99
C VAL A 2 -20.25 -48.55 -16.04
N ARG A 3 -19.99 -48.87 -14.78
CA ARG A 3 -20.44 -48.22 -13.55
C ARG A 3 -19.89 -46.80 -13.38
N MET A 4 -20.74 -45.97 -12.78
CA MET A 4 -20.40 -44.69 -12.17
C MET A 4 -19.23 -44.81 -11.20
N LEU A 5 -18.31 -43.86 -11.27
CA LEU A 5 -17.44 -43.46 -10.16
C LEU A 5 -17.36 -41.94 -10.18
N ALA A 6 -18.25 -41.32 -9.40
CA ALA A 6 -18.17 -39.91 -9.07
C ALA A 6 -17.00 -39.70 -8.10
N LEU A 7 -15.87 -39.19 -8.60
CA LEU A 7 -14.86 -38.61 -7.73
C LEU A 7 -15.35 -37.22 -7.31
N ALA A 8 -16.00 -37.16 -6.15
CA ALA A 8 -16.17 -35.93 -5.41
C ALA A 8 -14.80 -35.49 -4.88
N VAL A 9 -14.13 -34.60 -5.62
CA VAL A 9 -12.93 -33.91 -5.12
C VAL A 9 -13.41 -32.84 -4.13
N ALA A 10 -13.61 -33.26 -2.88
CA ALA A 10 -13.75 -32.35 -1.76
C ALA A 10 -12.39 -31.72 -1.48
N VAL A 11 -12.08 -30.62 -2.17
CA VAL A 11 -10.97 -29.74 -1.77
C VAL A 11 -11.43 -29.00 -0.51
N THR A 12 -11.06 -29.54 0.65
CA THR A 12 -11.17 -28.85 1.93
C THR A 12 -10.21 -27.65 1.91
N PHE A 13 -10.73 -26.49 1.52
CA PHE A 13 -10.09 -25.20 1.72
C PHE A 13 -10.04 -24.88 3.22
N ALA A 14 -8.98 -25.32 3.90
CA ALA A 14 -8.64 -24.84 5.23
C ALA A 14 -7.65 -23.67 5.10
N ALA A 15 -8.15 -22.51 4.69
CA ALA A 15 -7.41 -21.25 4.81
C ALA A 15 -7.67 -20.68 6.22
N PRO A 16 -6.65 -20.39 7.05
CA PRO A 16 -6.85 -19.57 8.23
C PRO A 16 -7.04 -18.12 7.79
N ALA A 17 -8.25 -17.77 7.39
CA ALA A 17 -8.65 -16.46 6.91
C ALA A 17 -9.44 -15.69 7.98
N THR A 18 -8.87 -15.44 9.18
CA THR A 18 -9.61 -14.61 10.18
C THR A 18 -8.78 -13.67 11.04
N THR A 19 -7.45 -13.63 10.94
CA THR A 19 -6.64 -12.66 11.73
C THR A 19 -5.74 -11.74 10.89
N VAL A 20 -5.56 -12.03 9.60
CA VAL A 20 -4.84 -11.16 8.66
C VAL A 20 -5.73 -9.98 8.22
N ASP A 21 -7.06 -10.12 8.28
CA ASP A 21 -7.97 -9.24 7.55
C ASP A 21 -8.12 -7.83 8.15
N ALA A 22 -8.22 -7.70 9.48
CA ALA A 22 -8.44 -6.41 10.13
C ALA A 22 -7.22 -5.48 10.11
N ALA A 23 -6.01 -6.02 10.31
CA ALA A 23 -4.77 -5.26 10.21
C ALA A 23 -4.47 -4.90 8.75
N THR A 24 -4.72 -5.81 7.81
CA THR A 24 -4.56 -5.55 6.38
C THR A 24 -5.52 -4.45 5.90
N ASN A 25 -6.78 -4.46 6.33
CA ASN A 25 -7.75 -3.42 5.98
C ASN A 25 -7.33 -2.03 6.49
N LYS A 26 -6.88 -1.93 7.75
CA LYS A 26 -6.41 -0.66 8.31
C LYS A 26 -5.12 -0.19 7.65
N PHE A 27 -4.17 -1.10 7.42
CA PHE A 27 -2.95 -0.82 6.66
C PHE A 27 -3.28 -0.27 5.27
N LEU A 28 -4.14 -0.94 4.50
CA LEU A 28 -4.55 -0.51 3.17
C LEU A 28 -5.20 0.88 3.20
N LYS A 29 -6.11 1.13 4.15
CA LYS A 29 -6.72 2.46 4.33
C LYS A 29 -5.69 3.55 4.59
N TRP A 30 -4.78 3.34 5.55
CA TRP A 30 -3.74 4.32 5.87
C TRP A 30 -2.74 4.51 4.74
N SER A 31 -2.48 3.45 3.98
CA SER A 31 -1.58 3.45 2.84
C SER A 31 -2.13 4.27 1.68
N SER A 32 -3.43 4.13 1.36
CA SER A 32 -4.12 4.96 0.37
C SER A 32 -4.14 6.44 0.77
N GLN A 33 -4.37 6.75 2.05
CA GLN A 33 -4.29 8.13 2.54
C GLN A 33 -2.87 8.69 2.46
N PHE A 34 -1.85 7.86 2.74
CA PHE A 34 -0.46 8.25 2.58
C PHE A 34 -0.14 8.59 1.11
N ASP A 35 -0.51 7.72 0.18
CA ASP A 35 -0.27 7.93 -1.26
C ASP A 35 -0.95 9.23 -1.74
N THR A 36 -2.23 9.42 -1.38
CA THR A 36 -3.00 10.62 -1.76
C THR A 36 -2.38 11.90 -1.19
N CYS A 37 -1.98 11.87 0.09
CA CYS A 37 -1.28 12.98 0.73
C CYS A 37 0.02 13.28 0.00
N TRP A 38 0.79 12.24 -0.33
CA TRP A 38 2.11 12.37 -0.92
C TRP A 38 2.01 12.96 -2.32
N MET A 39 1.11 12.46 -3.17
CA MET A 39 0.90 12.99 -4.52
C MET A 39 0.53 14.46 -4.50
N ARG A 40 -0.48 14.85 -3.71
CA ARG A 40 -0.89 16.27 -3.59
C ARG A 40 0.25 17.17 -3.08
N ALA A 41 1.01 16.70 -2.10
CA ALA A 41 2.13 17.47 -1.56
C ALA A 41 3.30 17.57 -2.54
N ASN A 42 3.50 16.53 -3.36
CA ASN A 42 4.51 16.48 -4.41
C ASN A 42 4.13 17.44 -5.55
N GLU A 43 2.93 17.30 -6.11
CA GLU A 43 2.39 18.18 -7.15
C GLU A 43 2.44 19.65 -6.72
N LYS A 44 1.93 19.97 -5.53
CA LYS A 44 1.98 21.34 -4.99
C LYS A 44 3.40 21.87 -4.81
N ALA A 45 4.39 21.00 -4.61
CA ALA A 45 5.79 21.41 -4.55
C ALA A 45 6.38 21.61 -5.95
N LEU A 46 6.01 20.78 -6.92
CA LEU A 46 6.39 20.92 -8.32
C LEU A 46 5.80 22.21 -8.93
N GLU A 47 4.52 22.50 -8.68
CA GLU A 47 3.84 23.75 -9.09
C GLU A 47 4.55 25.00 -8.55
N LYS A 48 5.18 24.89 -7.39
CA LYS A 48 5.97 25.96 -6.76
C LYS A 48 7.41 26.04 -7.29
N GLY A 49 7.73 25.32 -8.35
CA GLY A 49 9.06 25.29 -8.97
C GLY A 49 10.11 24.52 -8.17
N ALA A 50 9.71 23.59 -7.28
CA ALA A 50 10.68 22.72 -6.63
C ALA A 50 11.13 21.60 -7.58
N ASP A 51 12.42 21.29 -7.60
CA ASP A 51 12.96 20.11 -8.30
C ASP A 51 12.25 18.83 -7.83
N ALA A 52 12.11 17.82 -8.70
CA ALA A 52 11.46 16.54 -8.37
C ALA A 52 11.98 15.91 -7.06
N ARG A 53 13.29 15.97 -6.84
CA ARG A 53 13.92 15.49 -5.59
C ARG A 53 13.52 16.31 -4.36
N LYS A 54 13.42 17.64 -4.48
CA LYS A 54 12.97 18.53 -3.40
C LYS A 54 11.47 18.37 -3.15
N ALA A 55 10.66 18.23 -4.20
CA ALA A 55 9.23 17.96 -4.13
C ALA A 55 8.95 16.64 -3.38
N ALA A 56 9.63 15.56 -3.77
CA ALA A 56 9.55 14.27 -3.08
C ALA A 56 9.94 14.37 -1.59
N LYS A 57 11.01 15.11 -1.26
CA LYS A 57 11.42 15.34 0.13
C LYS A 57 10.38 16.13 0.92
N LYS A 58 9.76 17.15 0.30
CA LYS A 58 8.67 17.93 0.93
C LYS A 58 7.44 17.04 1.16
N ALA A 59 7.05 16.22 0.19
CA ALA A 59 5.95 15.27 0.31
C ALA A 59 6.21 14.24 1.43
N ASP A 60 7.41 13.67 1.49
CA ASP A 60 7.81 12.71 2.54
C ASP A 60 7.71 13.32 3.94
N ASN A 61 8.13 14.58 4.11
CA ASN A 61 8.04 15.30 5.38
C ASN A 61 6.59 15.66 5.74
N HIS A 62 5.81 16.13 4.77
CA HIS A 62 4.41 16.49 4.98
C HIS A 62 3.57 15.29 5.42
N CYS A 63 3.76 14.14 4.76
CA CYS A 63 3.00 12.92 5.01
C CYS A 63 3.66 11.98 6.05
N LYS A 64 4.70 12.43 6.76
CA LYS A 64 5.43 11.63 7.75
C LYS A 64 4.54 11.04 8.85
N LYS A 65 3.52 11.78 9.30
CA LYS A 65 2.56 11.31 10.31
C LYS A 65 1.73 10.13 9.80
N LEU A 66 1.26 10.18 8.56
CA LEU A 66 0.51 9.08 7.93
C LEU A 66 1.40 7.85 7.74
N GLY A 67 2.65 8.04 7.31
CA GLY A 67 3.62 6.95 7.22
C GLY A 67 3.85 6.25 8.58
N ARG A 68 3.91 7.01 9.69
CA ARG A 68 4.02 6.43 11.04
C ARG A 68 2.76 5.67 11.45
N LYS A 69 1.56 6.15 11.11
CA LYS A 69 0.31 5.42 11.40
C LYS A 69 0.23 4.12 10.62
N MET A 70 0.59 4.15 9.34
CA MET A 70 0.65 2.96 8.50
C MET A 70 1.58 1.89 9.09
N LEU A 71 2.76 2.28 9.61
CA LEU A 71 3.69 1.35 10.28
C LEU A 71 3.13 0.74 11.58
N LYS A 72 2.24 1.46 12.30
CA LYS A 72 1.61 0.94 13.52
C LYS A 72 0.47 -0.05 13.23
N GLU A 73 -0.19 0.11 12.09
CA GLU A 73 -1.45 -0.57 11.74
C GLU A 73 -1.23 -1.79 10.84
N GLY A 74 -0.02 -2.37 10.85
CA GLY A 74 0.33 -3.56 10.06
C GLY A 74 1.35 -3.33 8.94
N GLY A 75 1.82 -2.10 8.75
CA GLY A 75 2.88 -1.78 7.79
C GLY A 75 4.28 -2.09 8.30
N SER A 76 5.20 -2.40 7.38
CA SER A 76 6.62 -2.58 7.69
C SER A 76 7.45 -1.43 7.15
N LYS A 77 8.69 -1.29 7.64
CA LYS A 77 9.66 -0.34 7.09
C LYS A 77 9.84 -0.53 5.58
N TYR A 78 9.76 -1.78 5.10
CA TYR A 78 9.89 -2.14 3.69
C TYR A 78 8.67 -1.68 2.88
N SER A 79 7.44 -1.88 3.38
CA SER A 79 6.25 -1.44 2.64
C SER A 79 6.20 0.08 2.46
N LEU A 80 6.65 0.85 3.46
CA LEU A 80 6.79 2.30 3.33
C LEU A 80 7.90 2.70 2.34
N LYS A 81 9.02 1.96 2.31
CA LYS A 81 10.12 2.21 1.38
C LYS A 81 9.70 1.94 -0.07
N ASP A 82 9.04 0.81 -0.31
CA ASP A 82 8.61 0.39 -1.64
C ASP A 82 7.52 1.32 -2.18
N ARG A 83 6.57 1.76 -1.34
CA ARG A 83 5.59 2.78 -1.73
C ARG A 83 6.23 4.11 -2.10
N ARG A 84 7.17 4.62 -1.30
CA ARG A 84 7.91 5.85 -1.66
C ARG A 84 8.66 5.70 -2.97
N LYS A 85 9.25 4.53 -3.24
CA LYS A 85 9.92 4.24 -4.51
C LYS A 85 8.91 4.24 -5.67
N ALA A 86 7.75 3.59 -5.49
CA ALA A 86 6.68 3.57 -6.48
C ALA A 86 6.16 4.97 -6.77
N LEU A 87 5.84 5.76 -5.74
CA LEU A 87 5.33 7.13 -5.87
C LEU A 87 6.32 8.07 -6.57
N ARG A 88 7.63 7.94 -6.29
CA ARG A 88 8.66 8.70 -7.00
C ARG A 88 8.74 8.31 -8.46
N LYS A 89 8.72 7.01 -8.76
CA LYS A 89 8.71 6.52 -10.14
C LYS A 89 7.46 6.97 -10.88
N SER A 90 6.29 6.92 -10.25
CA SER A 90 5.04 7.42 -10.82
C SER A 90 5.02 8.92 -11.06
N SER A 91 5.82 9.71 -10.32
CA SER A 91 5.96 11.16 -10.57
C SER A 91 7.01 11.53 -11.63
N GLU A 92 7.77 10.55 -12.12
CA GLU A 92 8.78 10.75 -13.18
C GLU A 92 8.20 10.56 -14.60
N TYR A 93 6.98 10.02 -14.71
CA TYR A 93 6.22 9.86 -15.95
C TYR A 93 5.07 10.88 -16.00
#